data_AF-A0A8T4UCX6-F1
#
_entry.id   AF-A0A8T4UCX6-F1
#
_cell.length_a   1.000
_cell.length_b   1.000
_cell.length_c   1.000
_cell.angle_alpha   90.00
_cell.angle_beta   90.00
_cell.angle_gamma   90.00
#
_symmetry.space_group_name_H-M   'P 1'
#
loop_
_entity.id
_entity.type
_entity.pdbx_description
1 polymer ?
#
loop_
_entity_poly.entity_id
_entity_poly.type
_entity_poly.pdbx_seq_one_letter_code
_entity_poly.pdbx_strand_id
1 'polypeptide(L)'
;MQELKNKIYAIRGAQVMLDNDLAELYDIEVKALNQAAKRNIDRFPKKFMFQLTEKEYQILKSNFESKNENPQIKAIDSVIDHSLKSQIVTSNRGGNRKLPHAFTEQGVAMLSAVLRSKTAIEISIKIIEAFVEMRKFISNNAQIFQRLDSVELKQLEYQTKTNKKFEKIFTAIEDKSIQKKQGIFFEGQVFDAYSFVSDLIRTAKNSIILIDNYIDDSILILFTKTKVKTTIYTNITKQLELDLKKYKDQYNNIEIKQFNKSHDRFLIIDNQVYHFGASLKDLGKKWFAFSKLEKDSIKILDKLSLTGD
;
A
#
# COMPACT_ATOMS: atom_id res chain seq x y z
N MET A 1 -17.37 34.46 20.51
CA MET A 1 -17.17 34.76 19.07
C MET A 1 -16.42 33.68 18.31
N GLN A 2 -15.27 33.19 18.79
CA GLN A 2 -14.48 32.17 18.07
C GLN A 2 -15.24 30.84 17.88
N GLU A 3 -15.99 30.39 18.89
CA GLU A 3 -16.80 29.16 18.80
C GLU A 3 -17.95 29.25 17.79
N LEU A 4 -18.55 30.45 17.62
CA LEU A 4 -19.61 30.67 16.63
C LEU A 4 -19.09 30.57 15.20
N LYS A 5 -17.91 31.15 14.93
CA LYS A 5 -17.28 31.11 13.60
C LYS A 5 -16.98 29.69 13.14
N ASN A 6 -16.61 28.81 14.07
CA ASN A 6 -16.32 27.41 13.78
C ASN A 6 -17.55 26.58 13.38
N LYS A 7 -18.76 27.10 13.64
CA LYS A 7 -20.06 26.49 13.28
C LYS A 7 -20.64 27.05 11.98
N ILE A 8 -19.89 27.90 11.26
CA ILE A 8 -20.25 28.42 9.93
C ILE A 8 -19.50 27.63 8.85
N TYR A 9 -20.26 27.01 7.94
CA TYR A 9 -19.75 26.18 6.86
C TYR A 9 -20.01 26.82 5.50
N ALA A 10 -19.19 26.50 4.49
CA ALA A 10 -19.42 26.88 3.10
C ALA A 10 -20.07 25.70 2.36
N ILE A 11 -21.34 25.82 1.99
CA ILE A 11 -22.10 24.77 1.28
C ILE A 11 -22.88 25.42 0.14
N ARG A 12 -22.78 24.85 -1.07
CA ARG A 12 -23.41 25.40 -2.29
C ARG A 12 -23.05 26.87 -2.56
N GLY A 13 -21.83 27.28 -2.21
CA GLY A 13 -21.38 28.67 -2.36
C GLY A 13 -21.99 29.67 -1.36
N ALA A 14 -22.74 29.19 -0.37
CA ALA A 14 -23.31 30.02 0.69
C ALA A 14 -22.70 29.67 2.05
N GLN A 15 -22.56 30.67 2.92
CA GLN A 15 -22.25 30.46 4.33
C GLN A 15 -23.51 30.01 5.06
N VAL A 16 -23.43 28.90 5.78
CA VAL A 16 -24.56 28.28 6.46
C VAL A 16 -24.19 27.75 7.84
N MET A 17 -25.17 27.70 8.75
CA MET A 17 -25.09 26.95 10.01
C MET A 17 -26.07 25.77 9.97
N LEU A 18 -25.70 24.65 10.59
CA LEU A 18 -26.54 23.46 10.65
C LEU A 18 -27.60 23.58 11.75
N ASP A 19 -28.74 22.91 11.58
CA ASP A 19 -29.82 22.87 12.56
C ASP A 19 -29.36 22.35 13.93
N ASN A 20 -28.45 21.36 13.97
CA ASN A 20 -27.83 20.87 15.20
C ASN A 20 -27.05 21.97 15.93
N ASP A 21 -26.21 22.70 15.21
CA ASP A 21 -25.38 23.79 15.78
C ASP A 21 -26.26 24.95 16.23
N LEU A 22 -27.28 25.32 15.44
CA LEU A 22 -28.22 26.38 15.81
C LEU A 22 -29.07 26.00 17.02
N ALA A 23 -29.54 24.76 17.08
CA ALA A 23 -30.34 24.28 18.20
C ALA A 23 -29.56 24.30 19.52
N GLU A 24 -28.29 23.85 19.48
CA GLU A 24 -27.37 23.95 20.61
C GLU A 24 -27.15 25.41 21.02
N LEU A 25 -26.88 26.31 20.05
CA LEU A 25 -26.71 27.72 20.34
C LEU A 25 -27.98 28.33 20.95
N TYR A 26 -29.17 28.02 20.42
CA TYR A 26 -30.43 28.55 20.92
C TYR A 26 -30.93 27.90 22.22
N ASP A 27 -30.22 26.89 22.74
CA ASP A 27 -30.61 26.07 23.89
C ASP A 27 -32.00 25.43 23.71
N ILE A 28 -32.24 24.88 22.52
CA ILE A 28 -33.48 24.18 22.15
C ILE A 28 -33.19 22.86 21.46
N GLU A 29 -34.20 21.97 21.39
CA GLU A 29 -34.07 20.76 20.60
C GLU A 29 -34.07 21.06 19.09
N VAL A 30 -33.26 20.31 18.34
CA VAL A 30 -33.21 20.34 16.86
C VAL A 30 -34.59 20.16 16.25
N LYS A 31 -35.41 19.29 16.85
CA LYS A 31 -36.79 19.06 16.42
C LYS A 31 -37.67 20.29 16.60
N ALA A 32 -37.52 21.02 17.71
CA ALA A 32 -38.26 22.24 18.01
C ALA A 32 -37.87 23.37 17.04
N LEU A 33 -36.57 23.54 16.75
CA LEU A 33 -36.07 24.49 15.78
C LEU A 33 -36.65 24.22 14.38
N ASN A 34 -36.52 22.98 13.91
CA ASN A 34 -37.03 22.57 12.60
C ASN A 34 -38.56 22.66 12.51
N GLN A 35 -39.27 22.41 13.61
CA GLN A 35 -40.72 22.59 13.66
C GLN A 35 -41.12 24.07 13.59
N ALA A 36 -40.39 24.95 14.26
CA ALA A 36 -40.61 26.40 14.21
C ALA A 36 -40.42 26.94 12.79
N ALA A 37 -39.37 26.51 12.09
CA ALA A 37 -39.14 26.85 10.68
C ALA A 37 -40.24 26.32 9.77
N LYS A 38 -40.65 25.05 9.93
CA LYS A 38 -41.72 24.42 9.14
C LYS A 38 -43.08 25.08 9.32
N ARG A 39 -43.42 25.52 10.53
CA ARG A 39 -44.67 26.28 10.80
C ARG A 39 -44.69 27.64 10.10
N ASN A 40 -43.53 28.17 9.73
CA ASN A 40 -43.36 29.47 9.08
C ASN A 40 -42.69 29.33 7.71
N ILE A 41 -42.98 28.25 6.97
CA ILE A 41 -42.23 27.86 5.77
C ILE A 41 -42.20 28.95 4.68
N ASP A 42 -43.22 29.81 4.61
CA ASP A 42 -43.28 30.94 3.69
C ASP A 42 -42.14 31.96 3.90
N ARG A 43 -41.57 32.01 5.12
CA ARG A 43 -40.39 32.82 5.45
C ARG A 43 -39.07 32.13 5.07
N PHE A 44 -39.10 30.85 4.74
CA PHE A 44 -37.91 30.05 4.43
C PHE A 44 -37.92 29.53 2.98
N PRO A 45 -37.73 30.41 1.97
CA PRO A 45 -37.40 29.97 0.62
C PRO A 45 -36.23 28.97 0.62
N LYS A 46 -36.16 28.09 -0.40
CA LYS A 46 -35.09 27.08 -0.52
C LYS A 46 -33.66 27.64 -0.43
N LYS A 47 -33.46 28.90 -0.84
CA LYS A 47 -32.17 29.59 -0.74
C LYS A 47 -31.80 29.97 0.71
N PHE A 48 -32.76 30.04 1.62
CA PHE A 48 -32.55 30.43 3.01
C PHE A 48 -32.37 29.23 3.93
N MET A 49 -33.12 28.15 3.66
CA MET A 49 -33.07 26.89 4.38
C MET A 49 -33.18 25.73 3.38
N PHE A 50 -32.29 24.75 3.50
CA PHE A 50 -32.34 23.53 2.70
C PHE A 50 -31.78 22.33 3.46
N GLN A 51 -32.26 21.13 3.15
CA GLN A 51 -31.69 19.91 3.68
C GLN A 51 -30.42 19.52 2.90
N LEU A 52 -29.38 19.08 3.61
CA LEU A 52 -28.18 18.56 2.98
C LEU A 52 -28.47 17.27 2.22
N THR A 53 -27.71 17.04 1.17
CA THR A 53 -27.62 15.73 0.49
C THR A 53 -26.65 14.82 1.24
N GLU A 54 -26.75 13.51 1.03
CA GLU A 54 -25.84 12.53 1.65
C GLU A 54 -24.39 12.86 1.32
N LYS A 55 -24.10 13.20 0.04
CA LYS A 55 -22.76 13.59 -0.41
C LYS A 55 -22.23 14.81 0.34
N GLU A 56 -23.04 15.86 0.47
CA GLU A 56 -22.65 17.08 1.20
C GLU A 56 -22.37 16.79 2.67
N TYR A 57 -23.20 15.95 3.30
CA TYR A 57 -23.03 15.57 4.69
C TYR A 57 -21.76 14.74 4.92
N GLN A 58 -21.45 13.79 4.04
CA GLN A 58 -20.23 12.98 4.15
C GLN A 58 -18.96 13.83 3.97
N ILE A 59 -18.95 14.77 3.02
CA ILE A 59 -17.82 15.71 2.83
C ILE A 59 -17.59 16.56 4.08
N LEU A 60 -18.66 17.06 4.70
CA LEU A 60 -18.53 17.79 5.97
C LEU A 60 -17.94 16.89 7.04
N LYS A 61 -18.46 15.66 7.20
CA LYS A 61 -18.00 14.70 8.21
C LYS A 61 -16.52 14.35 8.05
N SER A 62 -16.06 14.08 6.82
CA SER A 62 -14.65 13.76 6.55
C SER A 62 -13.71 14.92 6.88
N ASN A 63 -14.18 16.16 6.71
CA ASN A 63 -13.41 17.36 7.06
C ASN A 63 -13.30 17.56 8.58
N PHE A 64 -14.28 17.11 9.36
CA PHE A 64 -14.18 17.08 10.82
C PHE A 64 -13.24 15.98 11.31
N GLU A 65 -13.34 14.77 10.76
CA GLU A 65 -12.49 13.63 11.11
C GLU A 65 -11.01 13.92 10.79
N SER A 66 -10.74 14.57 9.65
CA SER A 66 -9.37 14.94 9.27
C SER A 66 -8.73 16.04 10.11
N LYS A 67 -9.53 16.82 10.88
CA LYS A 67 -8.99 17.81 11.84
C LYS A 67 -8.59 17.19 13.17
N ASN A 68 -9.07 15.98 13.48
CA ASN A 68 -8.89 15.31 14.76
C ASN A 68 -7.94 14.11 14.70
N GLU A 69 -7.40 13.77 13.53
CA GLU A 69 -6.62 12.53 13.35
C GLU A 69 -5.21 12.79 12.82
N ASN A 70 -4.24 12.16 13.48
CA ASN A 70 -2.83 12.19 13.12
C ASN A 70 -2.62 11.42 11.79
N PRO A 71 -2.04 12.03 10.73
CA PRO A 71 -1.99 11.44 9.38
C PRO A 71 -1.33 10.05 9.28
N GLN A 72 -0.46 9.71 10.23
CA GLN A 72 0.24 8.42 10.28
C GLN A 72 -0.69 7.24 10.63
N ILE A 73 -1.84 7.49 11.26
CA ILE A 73 -2.76 6.43 11.71
C ILE A 73 -3.65 5.95 10.54
N LYS A 74 -4.07 6.85 9.63
CA LYS A 74 -4.90 6.52 8.46
C LYS A 74 -4.24 5.54 7.49
N ALA A 75 -2.91 5.62 7.32
CA ALA A 75 -2.18 4.71 6.45
C ALA A 75 -2.19 3.27 6.99
N ILE A 76 -2.13 3.12 8.33
CA ILE A 76 -2.15 1.82 9.00
C ILE A 76 -3.56 1.20 8.93
N ASP A 77 -4.62 2.00 9.15
CA ASP A 77 -6.00 1.51 9.07
C ASP A 77 -6.41 1.10 7.65
N SER A 78 -5.88 1.74 6.61
CA SER A 78 -6.17 1.37 5.21
C SER A 78 -5.54 0.04 4.78
N VAL A 79 -4.48 -0.40 5.46
CA VAL A 79 -3.80 -1.68 5.18
C VAL A 79 -4.42 -2.83 6.00
N ILE A 80 -5.16 -2.53 7.07
CA ILE A 80 -5.77 -3.51 7.98
C ILE A 80 -7.23 -3.86 7.58
N ASP A 81 -7.69 -3.47 6.39
CA ASP A 81 -9.06 -3.78 5.92
C ASP A 81 -9.22 -5.25 5.45
N HIS A 82 -9.19 -6.17 6.42
CA HIS A 82 -9.98 -7.40 6.45
C HIS A 82 -9.79 -8.09 7.82
N SER A 83 -10.55 -7.66 8.84
CA SER A 83 -11.13 -8.53 9.90
C SER A 83 -11.39 -7.83 11.24
N LEU A 84 -11.03 -6.56 11.44
CA LEU A 84 -11.24 -5.87 12.72
C LEU A 84 -12.04 -4.59 12.57
N LYS A 85 -13.32 -4.72 12.19
CA LYS A 85 -14.33 -3.72 12.57
C LYS A 85 -14.46 -3.78 14.09
N SER A 86 -13.71 -2.95 14.81
CA SER A 86 -13.81 -2.88 16.27
C SER A 86 -15.19 -2.34 16.67
N GLN A 87 -15.94 -3.20 17.34
CA GLN A 87 -17.34 -3.02 17.77
C GLN A 87 -17.50 -2.05 18.96
N ILE A 88 -16.55 -1.14 19.22
CA ILE A 88 -16.51 -0.41 20.50
C ILE A 88 -16.75 1.12 20.35
N VAL A 89 -16.73 1.71 19.14
CA VAL A 89 -16.97 3.18 18.97
C VAL A 89 -18.03 3.53 17.91
N THR A 90 -18.90 2.60 17.53
CA THR A 90 -20.16 2.94 16.86
C THR A 90 -21.32 2.52 17.75
N SER A 91 -21.76 3.44 18.63
CA SER A 91 -22.98 3.24 19.39
C SER A 91 -24.12 2.81 18.46
N ASN A 92 -24.69 1.64 18.75
CA ASN A 92 -25.98 1.17 18.28
C ASN A 92 -27.00 2.31 18.26
N ARG A 93 -27.33 2.87 17.09
CA ARG A 93 -28.50 3.75 16.92
C ARG A 93 -29.12 3.53 15.54
N GLY A 94 -29.89 2.45 15.43
CA GLY A 94 -30.86 2.27 14.36
C GLY A 94 -31.90 3.39 14.37
N GLY A 95 -32.15 3.95 13.18
CA GLY A 95 -33.16 4.95 12.91
C GLY A 95 -32.82 5.69 11.62
N ASN A 96 -33.81 5.95 10.77
CA ASN A 96 -33.68 6.82 9.60
C ASN A 96 -33.27 8.24 10.05
N ARG A 97 -31.96 8.48 10.22
CA ARG A 97 -31.43 9.81 10.52
C ARG A 97 -31.71 10.70 9.33
N LYS A 98 -32.63 11.65 9.51
CA LYS A 98 -32.83 12.72 8.54
C LYS A 98 -31.57 13.58 8.51
N LEU A 99 -31.07 13.84 7.31
CA LEU A 99 -29.95 14.73 7.09
C LEU A 99 -30.25 16.13 7.67
N PRO A 100 -29.25 16.83 8.23
CA PRO A 100 -29.46 18.12 8.86
C PRO A 100 -29.94 19.17 7.85
N HIS A 101 -30.69 20.14 8.34
CA HIS A 101 -30.99 21.36 7.59
C HIS A 101 -29.86 22.37 7.76
N ALA A 102 -29.54 23.07 6.68
CA ALA A 102 -28.61 24.18 6.65
C ALA A 102 -29.38 25.50 6.51
N PHE A 103 -28.99 26.49 7.30
CA PHE A 103 -29.57 27.83 7.32
C PHE A 103 -28.50 28.84 6.94
N THR A 104 -28.79 29.62 5.90
CA THR A 104 -27.97 30.79 5.54
C THR A 104 -28.12 31.92 6.55
N GLU A 105 -27.32 32.97 6.45
CA GLU A 105 -27.50 34.21 7.22
C GLU A 105 -28.96 34.72 7.17
N GLN A 106 -29.57 34.74 5.99
CA GLN A 106 -30.97 35.15 5.83
C GLN A 106 -31.93 34.16 6.48
N GLY A 107 -31.62 32.86 6.43
CA GLY A 107 -32.36 31.83 7.15
C GLY A 107 -32.32 32.02 8.66
N VAL A 108 -31.15 32.33 9.22
CA VAL A 108 -31.00 32.64 10.65
C VAL A 108 -31.74 33.93 11.03
N ALA A 109 -31.68 34.96 10.17
CA ALA A 109 -32.47 36.18 10.36
C ALA A 109 -33.99 35.92 10.35
N MET A 110 -34.46 34.92 9.58
CA MET A 110 -35.86 34.49 9.65
C MET A 110 -36.16 33.69 10.92
N LEU A 111 -35.20 32.88 11.41
CA LEU A 111 -35.34 32.20 12.71
C LEU A 111 -35.47 33.18 13.86
N SER A 112 -34.75 34.30 13.86
CA SER A 112 -34.85 35.31 14.92
C SER A 112 -36.22 35.99 15.00
N ALA A 113 -36.95 36.03 13.89
CA ALA A 113 -38.34 36.53 13.85
C ALA A 113 -39.35 35.50 14.37
N VAL A 114 -38.99 34.21 14.37
CA VAL A 114 -39.83 33.09 14.80
C VAL A 114 -39.55 32.71 16.25
N LEU A 115 -38.29 32.69 16.65
CA LEU A 115 -37.83 32.38 18.01
C LEU A 115 -37.79 33.66 18.84
N ARG A 116 -38.72 33.80 19.79
CA ARG A 116 -38.95 35.06 20.53
C ARG A 116 -38.40 35.10 21.95
N SER A 117 -37.71 34.06 22.41
CA SER A 117 -37.12 34.07 23.76
C SER A 117 -36.01 35.12 23.84
N LYS A 118 -35.79 35.72 25.02
CA LYS A 118 -34.72 36.72 25.23
C LYS A 118 -33.35 36.15 24.83
N THR A 119 -33.09 34.91 25.24
CA THR A 119 -31.89 34.15 24.88
C THR A 119 -31.76 33.96 23.36
N ALA A 120 -32.84 33.59 22.67
CA ALA A 120 -32.78 33.40 21.21
C ALA A 120 -32.58 34.71 20.45
N ILE A 121 -33.11 35.82 20.94
CA ILE A 121 -32.89 37.15 20.34
C ILE A 121 -31.40 37.52 20.45
N GLU A 122 -30.81 37.41 21.64
CA GLU A 122 -29.39 37.73 21.87
C GLU A 122 -28.46 36.86 21.01
N ILE A 123 -28.75 35.56 20.94
CA ILE A 123 -27.93 34.60 20.19
C ILE A 123 -28.06 34.84 18.69
N SER A 124 -29.25 35.20 18.21
CA SER A 124 -29.44 35.60 16.82
C SER A 124 -28.59 36.80 16.43
N ILE A 125 -28.50 37.82 17.30
CA ILE A 125 -27.64 38.99 17.06
C ILE A 125 -26.17 38.55 16.93
N LYS A 126 -25.68 37.74 17.86
CA LYS A 126 -24.30 37.21 17.82
C LYS A 126 -24.02 36.37 16.57
N ILE A 127 -24.99 35.57 16.12
CA ILE A 127 -24.85 34.79 14.88
C ILE A 127 -24.75 35.70 13.67
N ILE A 128 -25.62 36.71 13.56
CA ILE A 128 -25.58 37.68 12.45
C ILE A 128 -24.23 38.42 12.43
N GLU A 129 -23.74 38.88 13.58
CA GLU A 129 -22.41 39.51 13.70
C GLU A 129 -21.29 38.57 13.21
N ALA A 130 -21.34 37.29 13.58
CA ALA A 130 -20.37 36.30 13.12
C ALA A 130 -20.39 36.09 11.60
N PHE A 131 -21.57 36.06 10.96
CA PHE A 131 -21.70 36.01 9.50
C PHE A 131 -21.12 37.25 8.82
N VAL A 132 -21.42 38.45 9.36
CA VAL A 132 -20.88 39.71 8.83
C VAL A 132 -19.36 39.75 8.93
N GLU A 133 -18.80 39.35 10.07
CA GLU A 133 -17.36 39.25 10.25
C GLU A 133 -16.73 38.25 9.27
N MET A 134 -17.36 37.09 9.07
CA MET A 134 -16.85 36.08 8.15
C MET A 134 -16.89 36.58 6.70
N ARG A 135 -17.93 37.32 6.31
CA ARG A 135 -18.01 37.95 4.98
C ARG A 135 -16.91 38.99 4.78
N LYS A 136 -16.65 39.84 5.77
CA LYS A 136 -15.54 40.82 5.75
C LYS A 136 -14.19 40.11 5.67
N PHE A 137 -14.00 39.05 6.45
CA PHE A 137 -12.78 38.24 6.44
C PHE A 137 -12.51 37.63 5.07
N ILE A 138 -13.51 37.00 4.44
CA ILE A 138 -13.37 36.43 3.09
C ILE A 138 -13.05 37.52 2.06
N SER A 139 -13.77 38.64 2.11
CA SER A 139 -13.59 39.74 1.15
C SER A 139 -12.21 40.38 1.25
N ASN A 140 -11.74 40.64 2.48
CA ASN A 140 -10.44 41.27 2.72
C ASN A 140 -9.27 40.34 2.37
N ASN A 141 -9.45 39.02 2.47
CA ASN A 141 -8.41 38.03 2.23
C ASN A 141 -8.57 37.27 0.90
N ALA A 142 -9.42 37.75 -0.01
CA ALA A 142 -9.73 37.07 -1.29
C ALA A 142 -8.48 36.69 -2.10
N GLN A 143 -7.47 37.57 -2.15
CA GLN A 143 -6.20 37.30 -2.84
C GLN A 143 -5.39 36.15 -2.20
N ILE A 144 -5.47 36.00 -0.88
CA ILE A 144 -4.80 34.91 -0.16
C ILE A 144 -5.49 33.59 -0.49
N PHE A 145 -6.83 33.57 -0.51
CA PHE A 145 -7.59 32.37 -0.90
C PHE A 145 -7.26 31.92 -2.33
N GLN A 146 -7.19 32.85 -3.29
CA GLN A 146 -6.77 32.51 -4.67
C GLN A 146 -5.37 31.89 -4.74
N ARG A 147 -4.43 32.37 -3.91
CA ARG A 147 -3.08 31.79 -3.83
C ARG A 147 -3.10 30.40 -3.18
N LEU A 148 -3.93 30.19 -2.17
CA LEU A 148 -4.10 28.88 -1.53
C LEU A 148 -4.65 27.85 -2.53
N ASP A 149 -5.70 28.19 -3.29
CA ASP A 149 -6.26 27.33 -4.33
C ASP A 149 -5.19 26.92 -5.35
N SER A 150 -4.35 27.88 -5.75
CA SER A 150 -3.25 27.64 -6.70
C SER A 150 -2.18 26.70 -6.14
N VAL A 151 -1.89 26.78 -4.84
CA VAL A 151 -0.93 25.90 -4.17
C VAL A 151 -1.51 24.49 -4.01
N GLU A 152 -2.78 24.37 -3.63
CA GLU A 152 -3.48 23.09 -3.52
C GLU A 152 -3.51 22.35 -4.87
N LEU A 153 -3.83 23.06 -5.95
CA LEU A 153 -3.79 22.50 -7.31
C LEU A 153 -2.39 21.97 -7.68
N LYS A 154 -1.34 22.75 -7.38
CA LYS A 154 0.05 22.30 -7.60
C LYS A 154 0.38 21.07 -6.75
N GLN A 155 -0.08 21.00 -5.50
CA GLN A 155 0.17 19.86 -4.62
C GLN A 155 -0.49 18.57 -5.16
N LEU A 156 -1.74 18.65 -5.62
CA LEU A 156 -2.43 17.53 -6.27
C LEU A 156 -1.71 17.06 -7.54
N GLU A 157 -1.19 18.00 -8.34
CA GLU A 157 -0.39 17.69 -9.52
C GLU A 157 0.90 16.95 -9.14
N TYR A 158 1.62 17.41 -8.12
CA TYR A 158 2.83 16.75 -7.61
C TYR A 158 2.53 15.35 -7.07
N GLN A 159 1.44 15.16 -6.32
CA GLN A 159 1.02 13.85 -5.83
C GLN A 159 0.71 12.90 -7.00
N THR A 160 -0.01 13.39 -8.01
CA THR A 160 -0.33 12.59 -9.20
C THR A 160 0.93 12.18 -9.98
N LYS A 161 1.87 13.12 -10.19
CA LYS A 161 3.16 12.83 -10.85
C LYS A 161 3.97 11.82 -10.05
N THR A 162 3.98 11.96 -8.73
CA THR A 162 4.70 11.05 -7.82
C THR A 162 4.11 9.66 -7.85
N ASN A 163 2.79 9.51 -7.75
CA ASN A 163 2.13 8.21 -7.86
C ASN A 163 2.42 7.54 -9.20
N LYS A 164 2.35 8.28 -10.32
CA LYS A 164 2.74 7.73 -11.64
C LYS A 164 4.19 7.26 -11.70
N LYS A 165 5.11 7.93 -10.99
CA LYS A 165 6.51 7.49 -10.89
C LYS A 165 6.65 6.22 -10.06
N PHE A 166 5.91 6.13 -8.95
CA PHE A 166 5.84 4.92 -8.12
C PHE A 166 5.28 3.74 -8.92
N GLU A 167 4.16 3.90 -9.62
CA GLU A 167 3.58 2.86 -10.48
C GLU A 167 4.60 2.33 -11.48
N LYS A 168 5.35 3.22 -12.15
CA LYS A 168 6.43 2.83 -13.09
C LYS A 168 7.56 2.04 -12.41
N ILE A 169 7.93 2.42 -11.18
CA ILE A 169 8.94 1.70 -10.41
C ILE A 169 8.40 0.31 -10.01
N PHE A 170 7.14 0.23 -9.57
CA PHE A 170 6.51 -1.04 -9.23
C PHE A 170 6.37 -1.95 -10.45
N THR A 171 5.98 -1.44 -11.62
CA THR A 171 5.96 -2.24 -12.85
C THR A 171 7.34 -2.76 -13.19
N ALA A 172 8.39 -1.94 -13.06
CA ALA A 172 9.77 -2.36 -13.29
C ALA A 172 10.28 -3.39 -12.27
N ILE A 173 9.72 -3.44 -11.05
CA ILE A 173 10.04 -4.44 -10.01
C ILE A 173 9.21 -5.72 -10.19
N GLU A 174 7.96 -5.59 -10.63
CA GLU A 174 7.01 -6.69 -10.84
C GLU A 174 7.22 -7.45 -12.14
N ASP A 175 8.04 -6.93 -13.06
CA ASP A 175 8.58 -7.68 -14.19
C ASP A 175 9.44 -8.85 -13.68
N LYS A 176 8.74 -9.94 -13.31
CA LYS A 176 9.23 -11.28 -12.93
C LYS A 176 10.04 -11.97 -14.05
N SER A 177 10.45 -11.25 -15.08
CA SER A 177 11.20 -11.74 -16.23
C SER A 177 12.72 -11.59 -16.09
N ILE A 178 13.22 -10.90 -15.06
CA ILE A 178 14.65 -10.89 -14.78
C ILE A 178 14.94 -12.06 -13.86
N GLN A 179 15.45 -13.16 -14.43
CA GLN A 179 16.28 -14.13 -13.70
C GLN A 179 17.18 -13.34 -12.75
N LYS A 180 16.88 -13.36 -11.44
CA LYS A 180 17.57 -12.55 -10.45
C LYS A 180 19.07 -12.71 -10.69
N LYS A 181 19.75 -11.66 -11.16
CA LYS A 181 21.19 -11.73 -11.45
C LYS A 181 21.99 -11.96 -10.17
N GLN A 182 21.42 -11.64 -9.01
CA GLN A 182 22.02 -11.88 -7.71
C GLN A 182 20.93 -11.89 -6.64
N GLY A 183 21.20 -12.55 -5.51
CA GLY A 183 20.30 -12.58 -4.37
C GLY A 183 20.92 -13.23 -3.14
N ILE A 184 20.24 -13.10 -2.01
CA ILE A 184 20.62 -13.71 -0.73
C ILE A 184 19.43 -14.54 -0.26
N PHE A 185 19.70 -15.76 0.19
CA PHE A 185 18.77 -16.58 0.95
C PHE A 185 19.16 -16.53 2.43
N PHE A 186 18.16 -16.40 3.29
CA PHE A 186 18.32 -16.35 4.74
C PHE A 186 18.14 -17.74 5.36
N GLU A 187 18.55 -17.88 6.63
CA GLU A 187 18.45 -19.11 7.41
C GLU A 187 16.99 -19.54 7.54
N GLY A 188 16.73 -20.83 7.30
CA GLY A 188 15.40 -21.43 7.31
C GLY A 188 14.68 -21.40 5.96
N GLN A 189 15.19 -20.67 4.96
CA GLN A 189 14.60 -20.62 3.60
C GLN A 189 14.99 -21.84 2.74
N VAL A 190 14.92 -23.04 3.31
CA VAL A 190 15.37 -24.29 2.67
C VAL A 190 14.53 -24.60 1.43
N PHE A 191 13.19 -24.52 1.55
CA PHE A 191 12.29 -24.82 0.43
C PHE A 191 12.41 -23.78 -0.70
N ASP A 192 12.47 -22.50 -0.38
CA ASP A 192 12.59 -21.42 -1.37
C ASP A 192 13.90 -21.53 -2.16
N ALA A 193 15.02 -21.80 -1.46
CA ALA A 193 16.32 -22.01 -2.07
C ALA A 193 16.33 -23.26 -2.97
N TYR A 194 15.74 -24.36 -2.50
CA TYR A 194 15.58 -25.59 -3.28
C TYR A 194 14.73 -25.37 -4.54
N SER A 195 13.57 -24.70 -4.42
CA SER A 195 12.68 -24.42 -5.56
C SER A 195 13.39 -23.56 -6.60
N PHE A 196 14.11 -22.53 -6.17
CA PHE A 196 14.90 -21.68 -7.06
C PHE A 196 15.93 -22.47 -7.87
N VAL A 197 16.73 -23.31 -7.21
CA VAL A 197 17.75 -24.14 -7.89
C VAL A 197 17.10 -25.19 -8.79
N SER A 198 16.00 -25.82 -8.35
CA SER A 198 15.26 -26.81 -9.15
C SER A 198 14.64 -26.19 -10.40
N ASP A 199 14.04 -25.01 -10.28
CA ASP A 199 13.49 -24.26 -11.40
C ASP A 199 14.60 -23.85 -12.37
N LEU A 200 15.77 -23.46 -11.85
CA LEU A 200 16.93 -23.13 -12.67
C LEU A 200 17.42 -24.35 -13.47
N ILE A 201 17.59 -25.50 -12.82
CA ILE A 201 17.93 -26.78 -13.49
C ILE A 201 16.89 -27.15 -14.55
N ARG A 202 15.60 -26.88 -14.30
CA ARG A 202 14.52 -27.13 -15.27
C ARG A 202 14.59 -26.26 -16.53
N THR A 203 15.28 -25.12 -16.48
CA THR A 203 15.48 -24.27 -17.68
C THR A 203 16.52 -24.81 -18.66
N ALA A 204 17.36 -25.76 -18.24
CA ALA A 204 18.43 -26.32 -19.06
C ALA A 204 17.90 -27.05 -20.30
N LYS A 205 18.52 -26.83 -21.46
CA LYS A 205 18.15 -27.50 -22.72
C LYS A 205 19.23 -28.44 -23.24
N ASN A 206 20.50 -28.07 -23.12
CA ASN A 206 21.61 -28.73 -23.80
C ASN A 206 22.59 -29.39 -22.83
N SER A 207 23.02 -28.67 -21.79
CA SER A 207 24.03 -29.19 -20.85
C SER A 207 23.91 -28.58 -19.46
N ILE A 208 24.29 -29.37 -18.45
CA ILE A 208 24.46 -28.88 -17.08
C ILE A 208 25.83 -29.31 -16.57
N ILE A 209 26.57 -28.37 -15.97
CA ILE A 209 27.82 -28.64 -15.27
C ILE A 209 27.70 -28.10 -13.85
N LEU A 210 27.89 -28.96 -12.85
CA LEU A 210 27.95 -28.59 -11.45
C LEU A 210 29.37 -28.75 -10.94
N ILE A 211 29.89 -27.72 -10.28
CA ILE A 211 31.17 -27.74 -9.56
C ILE A 211 30.84 -27.47 -8.10
N ASP A 212 30.94 -28.49 -7.26
CA ASP A 212 30.74 -28.39 -5.82
C ASP A 212 31.52 -29.53 -5.16
N ASN A 213 32.36 -29.22 -4.17
CA ASN A 213 33.20 -30.21 -3.52
C ASN A 213 32.43 -31.10 -2.52
N TYR A 214 31.19 -30.75 -2.20
CA TYR A 214 30.40 -31.41 -1.17
C TYR A 214 29.05 -31.83 -1.74
N ILE A 215 29.02 -33.00 -2.35
CA ILE A 215 27.82 -33.60 -2.94
C ILE A 215 27.37 -34.82 -2.15
N ASP A 216 26.08 -34.90 -1.87
CA ASP A 216 25.39 -36.07 -1.30
C ASP A 216 24.25 -36.54 -2.23
N ASP A 217 23.49 -37.53 -1.78
CA ASP A 217 22.36 -38.11 -2.50
C ASP A 217 21.24 -37.08 -2.78
N SER A 218 21.06 -36.09 -1.90
CA SER A 218 20.06 -35.03 -2.07
C SER A 218 20.25 -34.24 -3.37
N ILE A 219 21.51 -34.10 -3.82
CA ILE A 219 21.82 -33.42 -5.09
C ILE A 219 21.51 -34.29 -6.29
N LEU A 220 21.76 -35.60 -6.20
CA LEU A 220 21.37 -36.53 -7.27
C LEU A 220 19.86 -36.46 -7.52
N ILE A 221 19.06 -36.29 -6.45
CA ILE A 221 17.61 -36.13 -6.51
C ILE A 221 17.20 -34.87 -7.31
N LEU A 222 17.91 -33.74 -7.17
CA LEU A 222 17.62 -32.52 -7.93
C LEU A 222 17.64 -32.75 -9.45
N PHE A 223 18.50 -33.65 -9.91
CA PHE A 223 18.68 -33.95 -11.34
C PHE A 223 17.77 -35.07 -11.86
N THR A 224 16.97 -35.73 -11.02
CA THR A 224 16.01 -36.77 -11.48
C THR A 224 14.95 -36.22 -12.43
N LYS A 225 14.61 -34.94 -12.30
CA LYS A 225 13.56 -34.27 -13.07
C LYS A 225 14.03 -33.74 -14.44
N THR A 226 15.32 -33.88 -14.77
CA THR A 226 15.88 -33.43 -16.05
C THR A 226 16.39 -34.62 -16.87
N LYS A 227 16.20 -34.54 -18.19
CA LYS A 227 16.76 -35.50 -19.16
C LYS A 227 18.10 -35.03 -19.76
N VAL A 228 18.56 -33.84 -19.38
CA VAL A 228 19.79 -33.23 -19.91
C VAL A 228 21.02 -33.91 -19.30
N LYS A 229 22.04 -34.16 -20.13
CA LYS A 229 23.32 -34.72 -19.65
C LYS A 229 23.97 -33.73 -18.68
N THR A 230 24.25 -34.22 -17.48
CA THR A 230 24.77 -33.45 -16.36
C THR A 230 26.15 -33.97 -15.97
N THR A 231 27.13 -33.08 -15.90
CA THR A 231 28.48 -33.40 -15.41
C THR A 231 28.70 -32.77 -14.04
N ILE A 232 29.03 -33.57 -13.03
CA ILE A 232 29.28 -33.11 -11.67
C ILE A 232 30.77 -33.26 -11.37
N TYR A 233 31.42 -32.15 -11.01
CA TYR A 233 32.78 -32.06 -10.53
C TYR A 233 32.77 -31.94 -9.02
N THR A 234 33.22 -32.98 -8.33
CA THR A 234 33.25 -33.07 -6.85
C THR A 234 34.43 -33.93 -6.40
N ASN A 235 34.68 -33.94 -5.09
CA ASN A 235 35.52 -34.96 -4.47
C ASN A 235 34.70 -36.26 -4.31
N ILE A 236 35.15 -37.35 -4.94
CA ILE A 236 34.48 -38.64 -4.93
C ILE A 236 34.79 -39.35 -3.62
N THR A 237 33.75 -39.61 -2.84
CA THR A 237 33.82 -40.44 -1.62
C THR A 237 33.27 -41.84 -1.92
N LYS A 238 33.70 -42.84 -1.16
CA LYS A 238 33.18 -44.23 -1.30
C LYS A 238 31.66 -44.31 -1.18
N GLN A 239 31.06 -43.45 -0.35
CA GLN A 239 29.62 -43.38 -0.18
C GLN A 239 28.94 -42.85 -1.45
N LEU A 240 29.45 -41.75 -2.00
CA LEU A 240 28.91 -41.17 -3.23
C LEU A 240 29.02 -42.12 -4.44
N GLU A 241 30.08 -42.95 -4.51
CA GLU A 241 30.18 -43.99 -5.55
C GLU A 241 29.06 -45.02 -5.46
N LEU A 242 28.74 -45.48 -4.24
CA LEU A 242 27.64 -46.43 -4.01
C LEU A 242 26.29 -45.81 -4.37
N ASP A 243 26.07 -44.54 -4.00
CA ASP A 243 24.82 -43.83 -4.28
C ASP A 243 24.68 -43.54 -5.78
N LEU A 244 25.78 -43.20 -6.48
CA LEU A 244 25.79 -43.06 -7.93
C LEU A 244 25.49 -44.38 -8.64
N LYS A 245 25.99 -45.51 -8.11
CA LYS A 245 25.71 -46.83 -8.68
C LYS A 245 24.20 -47.12 -8.63
N LYS A 246 23.56 -46.91 -7.48
CA LYS A 246 22.09 -47.04 -7.33
C LYS A 246 21.32 -46.08 -8.22
N TYR A 247 21.81 -44.84 -8.35
CA TYR A 247 21.19 -43.84 -9.22
C TYR A 247 21.22 -44.27 -10.69
N LYS A 248 22.36 -44.77 -11.17
CA LYS A 248 22.56 -45.21 -12.55
C LYS A 248 21.68 -46.39 -12.97
N ASP A 249 21.22 -47.19 -12.01
CA ASP A 249 20.26 -48.27 -12.27
C ASP A 249 18.89 -47.73 -12.75
N GLN A 250 18.54 -46.49 -12.40
CA GLN A 250 17.25 -45.86 -12.77
C GLN A 250 17.42 -44.68 -13.73
N TYR A 251 18.50 -43.90 -13.61
CA TYR A 251 18.71 -42.65 -14.36
C TYR A 251 20.16 -42.57 -14.84
N ASN A 252 20.35 -42.44 -16.16
CA ASN A 252 21.68 -42.43 -16.77
C ASN A 252 22.09 -41.05 -17.34
N ASN A 253 21.67 -39.97 -16.68
CA ASN A 253 21.91 -38.58 -17.10
C ASN A 253 23.11 -37.93 -16.39
N ILE A 254 23.66 -38.52 -15.33
CA ILE A 254 24.76 -37.93 -14.53
C ILE A 254 26.10 -38.63 -14.78
N GLU A 255 27.12 -37.83 -15.04
CA GLU A 255 28.52 -38.22 -15.09
C GLU A 255 29.30 -37.48 -13.99
N ILE A 256 29.98 -38.20 -13.08
CA ILE A 256 30.78 -37.59 -12.02
C ILE A 256 32.26 -37.64 -12.39
N LYS A 257 32.97 -36.52 -12.24
CA LYS A 257 34.41 -36.40 -12.44
C LYS A 257 35.09 -35.92 -11.16
N GLN A 258 36.20 -36.56 -10.80
CA GLN A 258 37.02 -36.14 -9.67
C GLN A 258 37.61 -34.76 -9.94
N PHE A 259 37.36 -33.81 -9.03
CA PHE A 259 37.94 -32.48 -9.12
C PHE A 259 38.06 -31.86 -7.73
N ASN A 260 39.25 -31.33 -7.43
CA ASN A 260 39.59 -30.79 -6.11
C ASN A 260 40.25 -29.40 -6.17
N LYS A 261 40.26 -28.76 -7.34
CA LYS A 261 41.00 -27.50 -7.57
C LYS A 261 40.17 -26.23 -7.40
N SER A 262 38.85 -26.32 -7.19
CA SER A 262 37.98 -25.16 -6.94
C SER A 262 37.47 -25.18 -5.51
N HIS A 263 37.53 -24.04 -4.81
CA HIS A 263 36.81 -23.86 -3.55
C HIS A 263 35.40 -23.29 -3.76
N ASP A 264 35.21 -22.59 -4.87
CA ASP A 264 33.95 -21.94 -5.24
C ASP A 264 33.01 -22.93 -5.93
N ARG A 265 31.72 -22.61 -5.84
CA ARG A 265 30.65 -23.50 -6.30
C ARG A 265 29.94 -22.86 -7.47
N PHE A 266 29.90 -23.60 -8.57
CA PHE A 266 29.35 -23.11 -9.82
C PHE A 266 28.33 -24.09 -10.37
N LEU A 267 27.20 -23.55 -10.82
CA LEU A 267 26.23 -24.27 -11.63
C LEU A 267 26.17 -23.59 -12.99
N ILE A 268 26.59 -24.31 -14.02
CA ILE A 268 26.62 -23.84 -15.39
C ILE A 268 25.48 -24.55 -16.12
N ILE A 269 24.54 -23.77 -16.65
CA ILE A 269 23.39 -24.28 -17.39
C ILE A 269 23.45 -23.68 -18.79
N ASP A 270 23.65 -24.54 -19.78
CA ASP A 270 23.91 -24.18 -21.18
C ASP A 270 25.09 -23.18 -21.28
N ASN A 271 24.81 -21.88 -21.43
CA ASN A 271 25.80 -20.81 -21.51
C ASN A 271 25.69 -19.81 -20.34
N GLN A 272 25.02 -20.17 -19.25
CA GLN A 272 24.78 -19.32 -18.09
C GLN A 272 25.53 -19.87 -16.88
N VAL A 273 26.39 -19.05 -16.26
CA VAL A 273 27.17 -19.43 -15.08
C VAL A 273 26.54 -18.82 -13.84
N TYR A 274 26.24 -19.66 -12.85
CA TYR A 274 25.74 -19.26 -11.54
C TYR A 274 26.77 -19.63 -10.47
N HIS A 275 27.08 -18.68 -9.61
CA HIS A 275 27.94 -18.84 -8.45
C HIS A 275 27.07 -18.93 -7.18
N PHE A 276 27.42 -19.85 -6.29
CA PHE A 276 26.74 -20.06 -5.01
C PHE A 276 27.73 -19.98 -3.85
N GLY A 277 27.41 -19.15 -2.85
CA GLY A 277 28.20 -19.00 -1.63
C GLY A 277 28.09 -20.17 -0.65
N ALA A 278 27.16 -21.10 -0.89
CA ALA A 278 26.98 -22.32 -0.11
C ALA A 278 26.87 -23.54 -1.01
N SER A 279 27.19 -24.71 -0.46
CA SER A 279 27.00 -25.98 -1.15
C SER A 279 25.52 -26.19 -1.45
N LEU A 280 25.22 -26.79 -2.61
CA LEU A 280 23.84 -27.06 -2.97
C LEU A 280 23.18 -28.03 -1.97
N LYS A 281 23.95 -28.83 -1.21
CA LYS A 281 23.40 -29.72 -0.19
C LYS A 281 22.91 -28.97 1.07
N ASP A 282 23.32 -27.72 1.22
CA ASP A 282 23.07 -26.87 2.38
C ASP A 282 22.20 -25.64 2.05
N LEU A 283 21.49 -25.68 0.90
CA LEU A 283 20.60 -24.60 0.46
C LEU A 283 19.63 -24.19 1.57
N GLY A 284 19.70 -22.92 1.96
CA GLY A 284 18.76 -22.27 2.89
C GLY A 284 18.93 -22.68 4.37
N LYS A 285 19.89 -23.56 4.72
CA LYS A 285 20.20 -23.91 6.12
C LYS A 285 20.86 -22.75 6.86
N LYS A 286 21.68 -21.97 6.16
CA LYS A 286 22.35 -20.75 6.63
C LYS A 286 22.30 -19.70 5.53
N TRP A 287 22.67 -18.47 5.88
CA TRP A 287 22.65 -17.36 4.93
C TRP A 287 23.67 -17.62 3.82
N PHE A 288 23.24 -17.48 2.56
CA PHE A 288 24.15 -17.59 1.43
C PHE A 288 23.72 -16.68 0.28
N ALA A 289 24.70 -16.17 -0.46
CA ALA A 289 24.47 -15.38 -1.66
C ALA A 289 24.58 -16.26 -2.91
N PHE A 290 23.86 -15.88 -3.96
CA PHE A 290 24.08 -16.40 -5.31
C PHE A 290 24.21 -15.25 -6.31
N SER A 291 24.94 -15.48 -7.39
CA SER A 291 25.08 -14.52 -8.49
C SER A 291 25.18 -15.22 -9.84
N LYS A 292 24.56 -14.63 -10.86
CA LYS A 292 24.68 -15.01 -12.26
C LYS A 292 25.80 -14.18 -12.88
N LEU A 293 26.82 -14.85 -13.38
CA LEU A 293 27.96 -14.21 -14.02
C LEU A 293 27.64 -13.91 -15.49
N GLU A 294 28.12 -12.77 -15.98
CA GLU A 294 27.97 -12.36 -17.39
C GLU A 294 28.94 -13.12 -18.30
N LYS A 295 28.63 -13.18 -19.60
CA LYS A 295 29.35 -14.02 -20.58
C LYS A 295 30.84 -13.70 -20.70
N ASP A 296 31.28 -12.49 -20.38
CA ASP A 296 32.70 -12.10 -20.47
C ASP A 296 33.56 -12.68 -19.33
N SER A 297 32.93 -13.23 -18.28
CA SER A 297 33.59 -13.92 -17.16
C SER A 297 33.92 -15.39 -17.47
N ILE A 298 33.61 -15.89 -18.67
CA ILE A 298 33.68 -17.31 -19.09
C ILE A 298 35.11 -17.86 -19.25
N LYS A 299 36.16 -17.13 -18.85
CA LYS A 299 37.54 -17.68 -18.75
C LYS A 299 37.66 -18.89 -17.80
N ILE A 300 36.63 -19.18 -16.99
CA ILE A 300 36.54 -20.37 -16.13
C ILE A 300 36.36 -21.65 -16.96
N LEU A 301 35.65 -21.60 -18.10
CA LEU A 301 35.43 -22.76 -18.97
C LEU A 301 36.72 -23.16 -19.71
N ASP A 302 37.55 -22.20 -20.10
CA ASP A 302 38.84 -22.45 -20.78
C ASP A 302 39.86 -23.18 -19.89
N LYS A 303 39.72 -23.08 -18.55
CA LYS A 303 40.58 -23.81 -17.61
C LYS A 303 40.13 -25.25 -17.35
N LEU A 304 38.88 -25.60 -17.64
CA LEU A 304 38.36 -26.97 -17.49
C LEU A 304 38.71 -27.85 -18.70
N SER A 305 38.86 -27.26 -19.89
CA SER A 305 39.30 -27.95 -21.11
C SER A 305 40.80 -28.27 -21.12
N LEU A 306 41.63 -27.52 -20.38
CA LEU A 306 43.09 -27.71 -20.32
C LEU A 306 43.57 -28.80 -19.35
N THR A 307 42.68 -29.54 -18.71
CA THR A 307 43.03 -30.66 -17.80
C THR A 307 42.50 -32.02 -18.26
N GLY A 308 42.01 -32.09 -19.50
CA GLY A 308 41.61 -33.33 -20.15
C GLY A 308 42.57 -33.71 -21.26
N ASP A 309 43.83 -33.95 -20.90
CA ASP A 309 44.83 -34.76 -21.63
C ASP A 309 45.71 -35.47 -20.59
#